data_AF-W7TG23-F1
#
_entry.id   AF-W7TG23-F1
#
_cell.length_a   1.000
_cell.length_b   1.000
_cell.length_c   1.000
_cell.angle_alpha   90.00
_cell.angle_beta   90.00
_cell.angle_gamma   90.00
#
_symmetry.space_group_name_H-M   'P 1'
#
loop_
_entity.id
_entity.type
_entity.pdbx_description
1 polymer ?
#
loop_
_entity_poly.entity_id
_entity_poly.type
_entity_poly.pdbx_seq_one_letter_code
_entity_poly.pdbx_strand_id
1 'polypeptide(L)'
;MRSPSRWCSTSTSRRETSSTCSTPTSGRHGRSSMRWTASRGRCGRTRTAPASIWRCRGRCWRRWPTPHSSSGSTASSTAARCCGICRTHGSSTFSAPPTTTPVLPLIPAVDRAEQLLRWHGVANLLFNRCEFAGMWPPEMGFCPELVPLIRRLGYRYVLVDSVHVAPVTPMRWDELRYRPHVTRYRGQEMVVVVRDRELSDAQESGMDADWFVREVRDRTRRCDFTPLVTTCTDGDNGGWFRNTTAGSNFWTGFYTELLDRSRRGDSGGIRPVFIHDYLAEHPPVGEVRIHAGAWNTGWHDGVGFTQWTGSSEQRAALARVYEVSERVHEARWRADGARPELAEALRHVLRAETSCSFFWGSAWLGRCERDLERALELVATAGVELG
;
A
#
# COMPACT_ATOMS: atom_id res chain seq x y z
N MET A 1 31.37 -21.96 29.32
CA MET A 1 31.91 -23.03 28.46
C MET A 1 30.91 -24.18 28.39
N ARG A 2 30.36 -24.48 27.21
CA ARG A 2 29.77 -25.77 26.78
C ARG A 2 29.76 -25.74 25.25
N SER A 3 30.24 -26.80 24.60
CA SER A 3 30.50 -26.79 23.14
C SER A 3 29.25 -27.10 22.32
N PRO A 4 29.11 -26.56 21.10
CA PRO A 4 28.00 -26.88 20.21
C PRO A 4 28.15 -28.26 19.56
N SER A 5 27.02 -28.92 19.29
CA SER A 5 26.95 -30.17 18.52
C SER A 5 27.16 -29.92 17.03
N ARG A 6 27.93 -30.81 16.38
CA ARG A 6 28.21 -30.74 14.94
C ARG A 6 27.01 -31.26 14.15
N TRP A 7 26.58 -30.52 13.14
CA TRP A 7 25.79 -31.08 12.04
C TRP A 7 26.72 -31.53 10.91
N CYS A 8 26.43 -32.70 10.34
CA CYS A 8 27.30 -33.34 9.36
C CYS A 8 26.88 -32.97 7.93
N SER A 9 27.86 -32.68 7.08
CA SER A 9 27.68 -32.36 5.67
C SER A 9 27.64 -33.62 4.81
N THR A 10 26.53 -33.87 4.11
CA THR A 10 26.42 -34.90 3.06
C THR A 10 26.25 -34.25 1.69
N SER A 11 27.37 -33.95 1.04
CA SER A 11 27.42 -33.55 -0.35
C SER A 11 27.27 -34.77 -1.27
N THR A 12 26.23 -34.79 -2.12
CA THR A 12 26.07 -35.84 -3.15
C THR A 12 25.99 -35.22 -4.53
N SER A 13 27.15 -34.96 -5.14
CA SER A 13 27.24 -34.56 -6.54
C SER A 13 27.15 -35.77 -7.47
N ARG A 14 26.24 -35.72 -8.45
CA ARG A 14 26.35 -36.50 -9.69
C ARG A 14 26.42 -35.55 -10.88
N ARG A 15 27.37 -35.81 -11.78
CA ARG A 15 27.53 -35.18 -13.09
C ARG A 15 27.73 -36.27 -14.12
N GLU A 16 26.86 -36.30 -15.11
CA GLU A 16 27.00 -36.99 -16.40
C GLU A 16 26.55 -35.91 -17.43
N THR A 17 27.35 -35.42 -18.39
CA THR A 17 27.97 -36.04 -19.58
C THR A 17 26.97 -36.67 -20.57
N SER A 18 26.94 -36.39 -21.89
CA SER A 18 27.35 -35.22 -22.72
C SER A 18 27.15 -35.52 -24.23
N SER A 19 26.39 -34.72 -24.98
CA SER A 19 26.37 -34.61 -26.46
C SER A 19 25.36 -33.52 -26.87
N THR A 20 25.60 -32.47 -27.68
CA THR A 20 26.15 -32.27 -29.06
C THR A 20 25.20 -32.62 -30.21
N CYS A 21 24.56 -31.60 -30.84
CA CYS A 21 24.84 -31.18 -32.23
C CYS A 21 23.97 -30.03 -32.80
N SER A 22 24.63 -29.11 -33.52
CA SER A 22 24.26 -28.45 -34.80
C SER A 22 22.95 -27.66 -35.04
N THR A 23 23.11 -26.33 -35.19
CA THR A 23 22.44 -25.45 -36.20
C THR A 23 23.14 -25.62 -37.58
N PRO A 24 22.71 -25.05 -38.76
CA PRO A 24 22.06 -23.73 -39.05
C PRO A 24 20.94 -23.80 -40.16
N THR A 25 20.50 -22.82 -40.99
CA THR A 25 20.98 -21.46 -41.37
C THR A 25 19.87 -20.53 -41.96
N SER A 26 19.89 -19.25 -41.57
CA SER A 26 19.61 -17.98 -42.33
C SER A 26 18.62 -17.85 -43.52
N GLY A 27 17.87 -16.71 -43.51
CA GLY A 27 17.44 -15.95 -44.72
C GLY A 27 15.94 -15.97 -45.04
N ARG A 28 15.34 -14.96 -45.70
CA ARG A 28 15.82 -13.62 -46.14
C ARG A 28 14.64 -12.64 -46.36
N HIS A 29 14.96 -11.35 -46.49
CA HIS A 29 14.15 -10.14 -46.75
C HIS A 29 12.68 -10.21 -47.24
N GLY A 30 11.88 -9.26 -46.74
CA GLY A 30 10.70 -8.70 -47.44
C GLY A 30 10.44 -7.24 -47.04
N ARG A 31 10.72 -6.27 -47.92
CA ARG A 31 10.32 -4.86 -47.75
C ARG A 31 9.08 -4.58 -48.60
N SER A 32 8.14 -3.78 -48.08
CA SER A 32 7.24 -2.97 -48.90
C SER A 32 7.04 -1.59 -48.23
N SER A 33 6.52 -0.63 -48.99
CA SER A 33 6.55 0.79 -48.59
C SER A 33 5.48 1.60 -49.32
N MET A 34 5.12 2.77 -48.76
CA MET A 34 4.17 3.75 -49.33
C MET A 34 2.70 3.28 -49.34
N ARG A 35 1.68 4.15 -49.40
CA ARG A 35 1.65 5.63 -49.50
C ARG A 35 0.45 6.24 -48.75
N TRP A 36 0.41 7.56 -48.69
CA TRP A 36 -0.69 8.36 -48.13
C TRP A 36 -1.95 8.34 -49.01
N THR A 37 -3.13 8.37 -48.36
CA THR A 37 -4.27 9.21 -48.78
C THR A 37 -5.04 9.68 -47.55
N ALA A 38 -5.35 10.98 -47.48
CA ALA A 38 -6.33 11.51 -46.53
C ALA A 38 -7.67 11.75 -47.25
N SER A 39 -8.78 11.41 -46.61
CA SER A 39 -10.13 11.71 -47.13
C SER A 39 -11.01 12.30 -46.03
N ARG A 40 -11.83 13.29 -46.39
CA ARG A 40 -12.88 13.86 -45.52
C ARG A 40 -14.21 13.23 -45.91
N GLY A 41 -14.83 12.48 -45.00
CA GLY A 41 -16.19 11.94 -45.12
C GLY A 41 -17.07 12.40 -43.95
N ARG A 42 -18.36 12.66 -44.20
CA ARG A 42 -19.31 13.18 -43.20
C ARG A 42 -20.28 12.10 -42.70
N CYS A 43 -20.79 12.33 -41.48
CA CYS A 43 -22.09 11.88 -40.97
C CYS A 43 -22.35 10.36 -40.87
N GLY A 44 -22.04 9.79 -39.71
CA GLY A 44 -22.88 8.77 -39.07
C GLY A 44 -23.55 9.36 -37.82
N ARG A 45 -24.86 9.16 -37.64
CA ARG A 45 -25.59 9.50 -36.40
C ARG A 45 -25.74 8.24 -35.54
N THR A 46 -25.26 8.27 -34.31
CA THR A 46 -25.68 7.36 -33.23
C THR A 46 -25.86 8.14 -31.92
N ARG A 47 -26.80 7.70 -31.09
CA ARG A 47 -27.13 8.26 -29.76
C ARG A 47 -26.30 7.57 -28.68
N THR A 48 -25.83 8.31 -27.68
CA THR A 48 -25.66 7.83 -26.29
C THR A 48 -25.67 8.99 -25.29
N ALA A 49 -25.82 8.67 -24.01
CA ALA A 49 -26.20 9.58 -22.92
C ALA A 49 -25.21 10.71 -22.57
N PRO A 50 -25.67 11.81 -21.93
CA PRO A 50 -24.79 12.88 -21.47
C PRO A 50 -24.02 12.49 -20.19
N ALA A 51 -22.69 12.52 -20.25
CA ALA A 51 -21.85 12.43 -19.05
C ALA A 51 -21.87 13.76 -18.27
N SER A 52 -22.51 13.77 -17.11
CA SER A 52 -22.64 14.93 -16.22
C SER A 52 -21.34 15.22 -15.44
N ILE A 53 -20.32 15.73 -16.15
CA ILE A 53 -19.04 16.13 -15.56
C ILE A 53 -19.24 17.34 -14.62
N TRP A 54 -19.27 17.08 -13.31
CA TRP A 54 -19.29 18.11 -12.27
C TRP A 54 -17.93 18.85 -12.19
N ARG A 55 -17.74 19.84 -13.07
CA ARG A 55 -16.64 20.81 -12.96
C ARG A 55 -16.90 21.74 -11.76
N CYS A 56 -16.35 21.40 -10.60
CA CYS A 56 -16.36 22.30 -9.44
C CYS A 56 -15.42 23.51 -9.68
N ARG A 57 -15.93 24.55 -10.37
CA ARG A 57 -15.29 25.88 -10.41
C ARG A 57 -15.64 26.61 -9.11
N GLY A 58 -14.69 26.66 -8.19
CA GLY A 58 -14.93 27.15 -6.82
C GLY A 58 -15.16 28.65 -6.70
N ARG A 59 -15.53 29.06 -5.49
CA ARG A 59 -15.44 30.45 -5.03
C ARG A 59 -15.28 30.46 -3.50
N CYS A 60 -14.12 30.88 -3.02
CA CYS A 60 -13.92 31.12 -1.59
C CYS A 60 -14.52 32.48 -1.17
N TRP A 61 -14.52 32.77 0.13
CA TRP A 61 -15.05 33.98 0.79
C TRP A 61 -16.58 34.13 0.93
N ARG A 62 -17.05 34.02 2.18
CA ARG A 62 -17.84 35.06 2.87
C ARG A 62 -17.59 34.99 4.38
N ARG A 63 -17.13 36.10 4.98
CA ARG A 63 -17.15 36.36 6.44
C ARG A 63 -18.59 36.71 6.86
N TRP A 64 -19.01 36.29 8.05
CA TRP A 64 -20.08 36.89 8.89
C TRP A 64 -19.89 36.39 10.35
N PRO A 65 -20.59 36.89 11.38
CA PRO A 65 -19.90 37.58 12.50
C PRO A 65 -19.73 36.74 13.78
N THR A 66 -18.91 37.28 14.70
CA THR A 66 -18.76 36.82 16.09
C THR A 66 -19.95 37.25 16.97
N PRO A 67 -20.56 36.33 17.74
CA PRO A 67 -21.35 36.66 18.93
C PRO A 67 -20.44 36.87 20.17
N HIS A 68 -20.95 37.56 21.19
CA HIS A 68 -20.26 37.75 22.47
C HIS A 68 -20.36 36.53 23.41
N SER A 69 -19.53 36.56 24.45
CA SER A 69 -19.35 35.54 25.48
C SER A 69 -20.54 35.33 26.42
N SER A 70 -20.82 34.08 26.76
CA SER A 70 -21.28 33.70 28.10
C SER A 70 -20.66 32.35 28.54
N SER A 71 -20.51 32.19 29.84
CA SER A 71 -19.73 31.14 30.53
C SER A 71 -20.22 29.70 30.35
N GLY A 72 -19.30 28.75 30.17
CA GLY A 72 -19.58 27.31 30.38
C GLY A 72 -18.49 26.33 29.97
N SER A 73 -18.16 25.38 30.87
CA SER A 73 -17.42 24.11 30.66
C SER A 73 -16.01 24.15 30.03
N THR A 74 -14.99 23.82 30.83
CA THR A 74 -13.60 23.62 30.39
C THR A 74 -13.37 22.22 29.81
N ALA A 75 -13.72 22.01 28.53
CA ALA A 75 -13.46 20.74 27.82
C ALA A 75 -12.95 20.88 26.36
N SER A 76 -13.03 22.06 25.73
CA SER A 76 -12.79 22.24 24.28
C SER A 76 -11.38 22.71 23.90
N SER A 77 -10.54 23.13 24.85
CA SER A 77 -9.27 23.81 24.58
C SER A 77 -8.16 22.91 24.00
N THR A 78 -8.22 21.60 24.21
CA THR A 78 -7.21 20.64 23.73
C THR A 78 -7.37 20.33 22.24
N ALA A 79 -8.59 20.03 21.79
CA ALA A 79 -8.88 19.71 20.38
C ALA A 79 -8.56 20.88 19.44
N ALA A 80 -8.84 22.11 19.87
CA ALA A 80 -8.52 23.32 19.13
C ALA A 80 -7.00 23.50 18.90
N ARG A 81 -6.15 23.10 19.86
CA ARG A 81 -4.69 23.20 19.74
C ARG A 81 -4.12 22.19 18.74
N CYS A 82 -4.59 20.94 18.73
CA CYS A 82 -4.20 19.96 17.71
C CYS A 82 -4.58 20.42 16.30
N CYS A 83 -5.79 20.97 16.11
CA CYS A 83 -6.23 21.49 14.81
C CYS A 83 -5.43 22.71 14.32
N GLY A 84 -4.84 23.50 15.23
CA GLY A 84 -3.95 24.62 14.90
C GLY A 84 -2.58 24.18 14.37
N ILE A 85 -2.00 23.12 14.94
CA ILE A 85 -0.68 22.59 14.55
C ILE A 85 -0.72 22.09 13.10
N CYS A 86 -1.73 21.32 12.73
CA CYS A 86 -1.90 20.74 11.39
C CYS A 86 -2.13 21.77 10.26
N ARG A 87 -2.29 23.06 10.57
CA ARG A 87 -2.44 24.15 9.57
C ARG A 87 -1.15 24.91 9.28
N THR A 88 -0.13 24.80 10.13
CA THR A 88 1.11 25.57 10.00
C THR A 88 2.36 24.70 9.90
N HIS A 89 2.31 23.48 10.43
CA HIS A 89 3.43 22.54 10.39
C HIS A 89 3.03 21.31 9.58
N GLY A 90 3.59 21.19 8.38
CA GLY A 90 3.67 19.91 7.69
C GLY A 90 4.63 19.00 8.44
N SER A 91 4.12 18.19 9.37
CA SER A 91 4.91 17.27 10.21
C SER A 91 4.58 15.79 9.98
N SER A 92 3.66 15.46 9.07
CA SER A 92 3.33 14.09 8.69
C SER A 92 2.77 14.00 7.26
N THR A 93 3.20 12.99 6.51
CA THR A 93 2.50 12.51 5.30
C THR A 93 1.60 11.35 5.69
N PHE A 94 0.34 11.40 5.29
CA PHE A 94 -0.57 10.26 5.50
C PHE A 94 -0.52 9.32 4.29
N SER A 95 0.15 8.17 4.46
CA SER A 95 -0.02 7.03 3.56
C SER A 95 -1.28 6.25 3.96
N ALA A 96 -2.01 5.73 2.97
CA ALA A 96 -3.47 5.70 3.07
C ALA A 96 -4.07 4.27 2.91
N PRO A 97 -4.40 3.56 4.01
CA PRO A 97 -4.90 2.17 3.95
C PRO A 97 -6.43 2.07 3.67
N PRO A 98 -6.90 1.08 2.89
CA PRO A 98 -8.34 0.80 2.68
C PRO A 98 -9.12 0.58 3.99
N THR A 99 -10.45 0.81 3.94
CA THR A 99 -11.35 0.95 5.10
C THR A 99 -11.31 -0.20 6.11
N THR A 100 -11.07 -1.42 5.67
CA THR A 100 -11.00 -2.62 6.53
C THR A 100 -9.67 -3.36 6.40
N THR A 101 -8.63 -2.66 5.92
CA THR A 101 -7.25 -3.17 5.77
C THR A 101 -7.11 -4.55 5.08
N PRO A 102 -7.81 -4.88 3.98
CA PRO A 102 -7.60 -6.14 3.27
C PRO A 102 -6.24 -6.24 2.57
N VAL A 103 -5.72 -7.46 2.46
CA VAL A 103 -4.60 -7.78 1.56
C VAL A 103 -5.10 -7.68 0.11
N LEU A 104 -4.95 -6.49 -0.50
CA LEU A 104 -5.56 -6.15 -1.80
C LEU A 104 -5.32 -7.16 -2.94
N PRO A 105 -4.16 -7.85 -3.06
CA PRO A 105 -3.97 -8.92 -4.03
C PRO A 105 -4.87 -10.15 -3.86
N LEU A 106 -5.30 -10.45 -2.62
CA LEU A 106 -6.09 -11.65 -2.30
C LEU A 106 -7.59 -11.47 -2.51
N ILE A 107 -8.15 -10.29 -2.26
CA ILE A 107 -9.60 -10.04 -2.35
C ILE A 107 -10.11 -9.92 -3.80
N PRO A 108 -11.42 -10.09 -4.10
CA PRO A 108 -11.95 -10.01 -5.45
C PRO A 108 -11.63 -8.68 -6.15
N ALA A 109 -11.40 -8.72 -7.46
CA ALA A 109 -10.93 -7.56 -8.23
C ALA A 109 -11.93 -6.38 -8.26
N VAL A 110 -13.22 -6.66 -8.07
CA VAL A 110 -14.31 -5.68 -8.01
C VAL A 110 -14.28 -4.86 -6.71
N ASP A 111 -14.01 -5.50 -5.57
CA ASP A 111 -14.06 -4.90 -4.24
C ASP A 111 -12.87 -3.99 -3.93
N ARG A 112 -11.71 -4.26 -4.53
CA ARG A 112 -10.49 -3.43 -4.40
C ARG A 112 -10.74 -1.94 -4.68
N ALA A 113 -11.69 -1.62 -5.56
CA ALA A 113 -12.09 -0.24 -5.85
C ALA A 113 -13.01 0.34 -4.76
N GLU A 114 -14.02 -0.41 -4.30
CA GLU A 114 -14.91 -0.02 -3.21
C GLU A 114 -14.13 0.23 -1.92
N GLN A 115 -13.19 -0.65 -1.57
CA GLN A 115 -12.28 -0.54 -0.43
C GLN A 115 -11.51 0.79 -0.38
N LEU A 116 -10.89 1.16 -1.49
CA LEU A 116 -10.08 2.37 -1.57
C LEU A 116 -10.94 3.64 -1.69
N LEU A 117 -12.08 3.59 -2.39
CA LEU A 117 -13.01 4.73 -2.49
C LEU A 117 -13.68 5.04 -1.14
N ARG A 118 -14.02 4.02 -0.36
CA ARG A 118 -14.55 4.18 1.02
C ARG A 118 -13.51 4.78 1.95
N TRP A 119 -12.25 4.35 1.83
CA TRP A 119 -11.15 4.97 2.55
C TRP A 119 -10.98 6.44 2.15
N HIS A 120 -10.97 6.77 0.85
CA HIS A 120 -10.93 8.18 0.39
C HIS A 120 -12.07 8.99 1.01
N GLY A 121 -13.29 8.45 1.07
CA GLY A 121 -14.42 9.11 1.75
C GLY A 121 -14.15 9.44 3.23
N VAL A 122 -13.62 8.47 3.99
CA VAL A 122 -13.26 8.66 5.41
C VAL A 122 -12.08 9.63 5.57
N ALA A 123 -11.03 9.48 4.77
CA ALA A 123 -9.82 10.28 4.83
C ALA A 123 -10.07 11.74 4.44
N ASN A 124 -10.94 11.98 3.45
CA ASN A 124 -11.38 13.33 3.06
C ASN A 124 -12.06 14.04 4.23
N LEU A 125 -12.90 13.32 4.99
CA LEU A 125 -13.61 13.84 6.17
C LEU A 125 -12.65 14.10 7.35
N LEU A 126 -11.71 13.19 7.62
CA LEU A 126 -10.78 13.30 8.75
C LEU A 126 -9.68 14.36 8.54
N PHE A 127 -9.12 14.45 7.33
CA PHE A 127 -7.95 15.29 7.06
C PHE A 127 -8.26 16.60 6.32
N ASN A 128 -9.49 16.78 5.83
CA ASN A 128 -9.90 17.92 5.01
C ASN A 128 -8.94 18.16 3.82
N ARG A 129 -8.59 17.07 3.12
CA ARG A 129 -7.74 17.01 1.92
C ARG A 129 -8.34 15.97 0.98
N CYS A 130 -8.30 16.20 -0.33
CA CYS A 130 -8.91 15.33 -1.34
C CYS A 130 -7.90 14.48 -2.13
N GLU A 131 -6.61 14.57 -1.80
CA GLU A 131 -5.52 13.93 -2.53
C GLU A 131 -4.55 13.27 -1.55
N PHE A 132 -4.18 12.01 -1.83
CA PHE A 132 -3.25 11.21 -1.02
C PHE A 132 -2.15 10.67 -1.94
N ALA A 133 -0.97 11.28 -1.88
CA ALA A 133 0.12 10.95 -2.81
C ALA A 133 0.71 9.55 -2.58
N GLY A 134 0.66 9.03 -1.35
CA GLY A 134 1.29 7.76 -0.96
C GLY A 134 0.29 6.65 -0.66
N MET A 135 0.47 5.51 -1.34
CA MET A 135 -0.24 4.28 -1.05
C MET A 135 0.56 3.42 -0.06
N TRP A 136 -0.04 3.11 1.09
CA TRP A 136 0.37 2.00 1.94
C TRP A 136 -0.59 0.83 1.66
N PRO A 137 -0.16 -0.21 0.93
CA PRO A 137 -0.93 -1.44 0.87
C PRO A 137 -0.97 -2.05 2.27
N PRO A 138 -2.12 -2.54 2.78
CA PRO A 138 -2.16 -3.29 4.03
C PRO A 138 -1.20 -4.47 3.95
N GLU A 139 -0.46 -4.73 5.03
CA GLU A 139 0.59 -5.75 5.07
C GLU A 139 1.74 -5.50 4.07
N MET A 140 1.86 -4.29 3.51
CA MET A 140 2.59 -4.01 2.26
C MET A 140 2.21 -4.94 1.09
N GLY A 141 1.05 -5.59 1.18
CA GLY A 141 0.55 -6.60 0.24
C GLY A 141 0.30 -6.02 -1.14
N PHE A 142 1.22 -6.26 -2.07
CA PHE A 142 1.21 -5.64 -3.39
C PHE A 142 1.45 -6.65 -4.51
N CYS A 143 0.89 -6.36 -5.68
CA CYS A 143 1.25 -6.96 -6.96
C CYS A 143 1.07 -5.93 -8.09
N PRO A 144 1.82 -6.05 -9.22
CA PRO A 144 1.74 -5.11 -10.34
C PRO A 144 0.33 -4.90 -10.91
N GLU A 145 -0.55 -5.90 -10.80
CA GLU A 145 -1.98 -5.85 -11.15
C GLU A 145 -2.73 -4.66 -10.54
N LEU A 146 -2.28 -4.16 -9.37
CA LEU A 146 -2.92 -3.04 -8.68
C LEU A 146 -2.57 -1.67 -9.29
N VAL A 147 -1.50 -1.56 -10.09
CA VAL A 147 -1.01 -0.27 -10.64
C VAL A 147 -2.10 0.53 -11.38
N PRO A 148 -2.92 -0.05 -12.29
CA PRO A 148 -3.96 0.69 -13.00
C PRO A 148 -5.12 1.16 -12.12
N LEU A 149 -5.36 0.51 -10.97
CA LEU A 149 -6.33 0.95 -9.97
C LEU A 149 -5.76 2.08 -9.11
N ILE A 150 -4.56 1.87 -8.56
CA ILE A 150 -3.90 2.82 -7.65
C ILE A 150 -3.60 4.15 -8.39
N ARG A 151 -3.11 4.12 -9.64
CA ARG A 151 -2.97 5.33 -10.47
C ARG A 151 -4.30 6.07 -10.67
N ARG A 152 -5.38 5.34 -10.95
CA ARG A 152 -6.70 5.93 -11.26
C ARG A 152 -7.32 6.65 -10.06
N LEU A 153 -6.91 6.28 -8.85
CA LEU A 153 -7.29 6.92 -7.59
C LEU A 153 -6.33 8.03 -7.14
N GLY A 154 -5.42 8.49 -8.03
CA GLY A 154 -4.59 9.68 -7.81
C GLY A 154 -3.31 9.47 -6.99
N TYR A 155 -3.07 8.26 -6.48
CA TYR A 155 -1.82 7.94 -5.79
C TYR A 155 -0.60 8.08 -6.74
N ARG A 156 0.44 8.76 -6.26
CA ARG A 156 1.69 9.03 -7.00
C ARG A 156 2.74 7.94 -6.81
N TYR A 157 2.82 7.37 -5.61
CA TYR A 157 3.78 6.32 -5.26
C TYR A 157 3.17 5.25 -4.36
N VAL A 158 3.81 4.07 -4.30
CA VAL A 158 3.48 2.96 -3.40
C VAL A 158 4.73 2.53 -2.63
N LEU A 159 4.56 2.17 -1.36
CA LEU A 159 5.62 1.53 -0.58
C LEU A 159 5.57 0.01 -0.77
N VAL A 160 6.74 -0.62 -0.96
CA VAL A 160 6.89 -2.09 -1.07
C VAL A 160 8.04 -2.58 -0.18
N ASP A 161 8.00 -3.86 0.21
CA ASP A 161 9.15 -4.48 0.88
C ASP A 161 10.26 -4.83 -0.11
N SER A 162 11.51 -4.50 0.25
CA SER A 162 12.74 -4.82 -0.48
C SER A 162 12.85 -6.24 -1.03
N VAL A 163 12.37 -7.27 -0.31
CA VAL A 163 12.54 -8.67 -0.76
C VAL A 163 11.75 -9.00 -2.02
N HIS A 164 10.74 -8.19 -2.36
CA HIS A 164 9.92 -8.36 -3.57
C HIS A 164 10.43 -7.55 -4.76
N VAL A 165 11.51 -6.77 -4.60
CA VAL A 165 12.02 -5.84 -5.62
C VAL A 165 13.17 -6.46 -6.40
N ALA A 166 12.95 -6.74 -7.68
CA ALA A 166 13.99 -7.22 -8.60
C ALA A 166 14.31 -6.14 -9.66
N PRO A 167 15.58 -5.79 -9.89
CA PRO A 167 15.95 -4.80 -10.91
C PRO A 167 15.73 -5.36 -12.33
N VAL A 168 15.25 -4.52 -13.26
CA VAL A 168 15.08 -4.91 -14.68
C VAL A 168 16.38 -4.76 -15.46
N THR A 169 17.16 -3.71 -15.16
CA THR A 169 18.54 -3.50 -15.61
C THR A 169 19.47 -3.57 -14.40
N PRO A 170 20.72 -4.04 -14.50
CA PRO A 170 21.63 -4.12 -13.35
C PRO A 170 21.71 -2.83 -12.53
N MET A 171 21.59 -2.95 -11.21
CA MET A 171 21.72 -1.89 -10.21
C MET A 171 22.56 -2.42 -9.05
N ARG A 172 23.20 -1.52 -8.31
CA ARG A 172 23.76 -1.84 -6.99
C ARG A 172 22.65 -2.06 -5.96
N TRP A 173 22.98 -2.73 -4.85
CA TRP A 173 22.06 -2.90 -3.72
C TRP A 173 21.60 -1.56 -3.11
N ASP A 174 22.50 -0.58 -2.95
CA ASP A 174 22.19 0.73 -2.38
C ASP A 174 21.35 1.59 -3.35
N GLU A 175 21.58 1.47 -4.65
CA GLU A 175 20.70 2.06 -5.67
C GLU A 175 19.29 1.45 -5.63
N LEU A 176 19.19 0.12 -5.57
CA LEU A 176 17.93 -0.63 -5.53
C LEU A 176 17.12 -0.43 -4.24
N ARG A 177 17.79 -0.02 -3.16
CA ARG A 177 17.19 0.16 -1.83
C ARG A 177 16.88 1.63 -1.49
N TYR A 178 17.71 2.58 -1.93
CA TYR A 178 17.64 3.98 -1.51
C TYR A 178 17.33 4.98 -2.63
N ARG A 179 17.07 4.53 -3.86
CA ARG A 179 16.43 5.37 -4.89
C ARG A 179 14.96 4.95 -5.06
N PRO A 180 14.04 5.89 -5.36
CA PRO A 180 12.75 5.52 -5.91
C PRO A 180 12.91 4.98 -7.34
N HIS A 181 12.04 4.04 -7.72
CA HIS A 181 12.07 3.39 -9.04
C HIS A 181 10.71 3.48 -9.74
N VAL A 182 10.63 3.04 -10.99
CA VAL A 182 9.35 2.80 -11.68
C VAL A 182 9.08 1.30 -11.79
N THR A 183 7.85 0.86 -11.54
CA THR A 183 7.35 -0.46 -11.98
C THR A 183 6.28 -0.27 -13.05
N ARG A 184 6.22 -1.19 -14.02
CA ARG A 184 5.29 -1.15 -15.17
C ARG A 184 4.30 -2.31 -15.15
N TYR A 185 3.04 -2.02 -15.46
CA TYR A 185 2.00 -3.04 -15.69
C TYR A 185 0.99 -2.57 -16.73
N ARG A 186 0.79 -3.36 -17.80
CA ARG A 186 -0.14 -3.07 -18.92
C ARG A 186 -0.04 -1.62 -19.45
N GLY A 187 1.18 -1.10 -19.59
CA GLY A 187 1.45 0.27 -20.06
C GLY A 187 1.16 1.38 -19.05
N GLN A 188 0.82 1.06 -17.80
CA GLN A 188 0.74 2.00 -16.68
C GLN A 188 1.96 1.89 -15.78
N GLU A 189 2.38 3.01 -15.20
CA GLU A 189 3.58 3.14 -14.37
C GLU A 189 3.25 3.47 -12.91
N MET A 190 4.03 2.98 -11.95
CA MET A 190 3.93 3.42 -10.56
C MET A 190 5.31 3.72 -10.00
N VAL A 191 5.42 4.81 -9.23
CA VAL A 191 6.64 5.10 -8.47
C VAL A 191 6.68 4.16 -7.28
N VAL A 192 7.78 3.44 -7.15
CA VAL A 192 8.03 2.50 -6.06
C VAL A 192 9.01 3.14 -5.09
N VAL A 193 8.68 3.09 -3.79
CA VAL A 193 9.59 3.41 -2.70
C VAL A 193 9.80 2.14 -1.88
N VAL A 194 11.06 1.81 -1.59
CA VAL A 194 11.45 0.51 -1.03
C VAL A 194 11.72 0.64 0.47
N ARG A 195 11.04 -0.19 1.29
CA ARG A 195 11.32 -0.34 2.73
C ARG A 195 12.69 -0.98 2.92
N ASP A 196 13.54 -0.38 3.76
CA ASP A 196 14.72 -1.06 4.31
C ASP A 196 14.25 -2.01 5.42
N ARG A 197 14.07 -3.29 5.06
CA ARG A 197 13.55 -4.32 5.97
C ARG A 197 14.39 -4.40 7.25
N GLU A 198 15.72 -4.42 7.13
CA GLU A 198 16.61 -4.62 8.27
C GLU A 198 16.63 -3.43 9.24
N LEU A 199 16.53 -2.19 8.75
CA LEU A 199 16.34 -1.01 9.62
C LEU A 199 14.92 -0.90 10.19
N SER A 200 13.93 -1.42 9.47
CA SER A 200 12.55 -1.53 9.95
C SER A 200 12.37 -2.54 11.09
N ASP A 201 12.99 -3.72 10.96
CA ASP A 201 12.89 -4.77 11.97
C ASP A 201 13.64 -4.33 13.25
N ALA A 202 14.68 -3.49 13.12
CA ALA A 202 15.31 -2.77 14.24
C ALA A 202 14.44 -1.64 14.82
N GLN A 203 13.72 -0.90 13.97
CA GLN A 203 12.73 0.11 14.40
C GLN A 203 11.58 -0.51 15.21
N GLU A 204 11.17 -1.73 14.87
CA GLU A 204 10.20 -2.55 15.62
C GLU A 204 10.76 -3.04 16.95
N SER A 205 11.96 -3.61 16.93
CA SER A 205 12.60 -4.24 18.10
C SER A 205 13.05 -3.24 19.18
N GLY A 206 13.14 -1.96 18.84
CA GLY A 206 13.73 -0.91 19.67
C GLY A 206 15.17 -0.61 19.25
N MET A 207 15.46 0.67 19.02
CA MET A 207 16.77 1.13 18.52
C MET A 207 17.19 2.48 19.08
N ASP A 208 18.50 2.67 19.19
CA ASP A 208 19.17 3.88 19.65
C ASP A 208 19.47 4.86 18.49
N ALA A 209 19.46 6.16 18.78
CA ALA A 209 19.73 7.22 17.82
C ALA A 209 21.20 7.27 17.37
N ASP A 210 22.19 6.97 18.23
CA ASP A 210 23.59 6.87 17.78
C ASP A 210 23.77 5.68 16.83
N TRP A 211 23.18 4.53 17.16
CA TRP A 211 23.23 3.32 16.34
C TRP A 211 22.62 3.55 14.97
N PHE A 212 21.40 4.10 14.90
CA PHE A 212 20.73 4.40 13.64
C PHE A 212 21.52 5.38 12.76
N VAL A 213 22.10 6.43 13.36
CA VAL A 213 22.97 7.38 12.64
C VAL A 213 24.23 6.69 12.09
N ARG A 214 24.84 5.77 12.85
CA ARG A 214 26.00 4.97 12.38
C ARG A 214 25.62 4.01 11.25
N GLU A 215 24.52 3.26 11.39
CA GLU A 215 24.04 2.30 10.38
C GLU A 215 23.71 2.99 9.05
N VAL A 216 22.88 4.03 9.09
CA VAL A 216 22.50 4.78 7.89
C VAL A 216 23.74 5.38 7.23
N ARG A 217 24.69 5.91 7.99
CA ARG A 217 25.95 6.44 7.45
C ARG A 217 26.80 5.35 6.79
N ASP A 218 26.92 4.15 7.36
CA ASP A 218 27.72 3.07 6.75
C ASP A 218 27.06 2.51 5.49
N ARG A 219 25.74 2.29 5.53
CA ARG A 219 24.93 1.82 4.39
C ARG A 219 24.92 2.81 3.23
N THR A 220 24.97 4.11 3.49
CA THR A 220 24.91 5.17 2.46
C THR A 220 26.27 5.77 2.06
N ARG A 221 27.39 5.37 2.67
CA ARG A 221 28.74 5.94 2.40
C ARG A 221 29.26 5.80 0.95
N ARG A 222 28.57 5.03 0.10
CA ARG A 222 28.89 4.83 -1.33
C ARG A 222 27.84 5.42 -2.27
N CYS A 223 26.77 6.04 -1.74
CA CYS A 223 25.76 6.70 -2.55
C CYS A 223 26.34 7.97 -3.19
N ASP A 224 26.41 7.96 -4.52
CA ASP A 224 26.66 9.11 -5.41
C ASP A 224 25.41 9.97 -5.63
N PHE A 225 24.45 9.89 -4.70
CA PHE A 225 23.11 10.46 -4.76
C PHE A 225 22.55 10.68 -3.35
N THR A 226 21.60 11.59 -3.20
CA THR A 226 20.81 11.73 -1.96
C THR A 226 20.02 10.43 -1.72
N PRO A 227 20.21 9.69 -0.61
CA PRO A 227 19.52 8.42 -0.39
C PRO A 227 18.18 8.62 0.34
N LEU A 228 17.11 7.99 -0.15
CA LEU A 228 15.83 7.88 0.57
C LEU A 228 15.79 6.61 1.42
N VAL A 229 16.34 6.68 2.63
CA VAL A 229 16.20 5.58 3.60
C VAL A 229 14.77 5.59 4.15
N THR A 230 14.00 4.54 3.83
CA THR A 230 12.59 4.42 4.24
C THR A 230 12.42 3.25 5.21
N THR A 231 12.05 3.54 6.47
CA THR A 231 11.61 2.53 7.43
C THR A 231 10.08 2.56 7.57
N CYS A 232 9.48 1.40 7.74
CA CYS A 232 8.06 1.20 8.03
C CYS A 232 7.87 0.07 9.05
N THR A 233 7.02 0.30 10.05
CA THR A 233 6.75 -0.56 11.21
C THR A 233 5.35 -0.21 11.74
N ASP A 234 4.62 -1.15 12.34
CA ASP A 234 3.31 -0.84 12.92
C ASP A 234 3.44 0.10 14.12
N GLY A 235 2.71 1.22 14.06
CA GLY A 235 2.85 2.34 15.01
C GLY A 235 2.35 2.06 16.43
N ASP A 236 1.83 0.87 16.69
CA ASP A 236 1.41 0.38 18.00
C ASP A 236 2.16 -0.90 18.44
N ASN A 237 3.32 -1.21 17.85
CA ASN A 237 4.06 -2.43 18.22
C ASN A 237 4.67 -2.41 19.63
N GLY A 238 4.34 -3.47 20.38
CA GLY A 238 5.04 -3.92 21.58
C GLY A 238 5.20 -2.91 22.73
N GLY A 239 6.18 -3.17 23.58
CA GLY A 239 6.59 -2.30 24.69
C GLY A 239 7.49 -1.12 24.27
N TRP A 240 7.53 -0.78 22.97
CA TRP A 240 8.38 0.27 22.42
C TRP A 240 7.57 1.44 21.87
N PHE A 241 6.55 1.18 21.04
CA PHE A 241 5.65 2.23 20.53
C PHE A 241 4.51 2.56 21.52
N ARG A 242 3.99 1.57 22.26
CA ARG A 242 2.93 1.77 23.27
C ARG A 242 3.43 2.25 24.64
N ASN A 243 4.75 2.27 24.87
CA ASN A 243 5.30 2.69 26.16
C ASN A 243 5.23 4.21 26.33
N THR A 244 4.65 4.66 27.44
CA THR A 244 4.52 6.09 27.79
C THR A 244 5.69 6.62 28.61
N THR A 245 6.60 5.75 29.07
CA THR A 245 7.78 6.11 29.86
C THR A 245 8.79 6.87 29.00
N ALA A 246 9.01 8.15 29.31
CA ALA A 246 9.92 9.01 28.55
C ALA A 246 11.36 8.44 28.52
N GLY A 247 12.01 8.55 27.36
CA GLY A 247 13.35 7.97 27.12
C GLY A 247 13.36 6.47 26.82
N SER A 248 12.32 5.73 27.20
CA SER A 248 12.22 4.26 27.01
C SER A 248 11.19 3.86 25.93
N ASN A 249 10.88 4.78 25.01
CA ASN A 249 9.89 4.58 23.94
C ASN A 249 10.35 5.19 22.61
N PHE A 250 9.75 4.75 21.50
CA PHE A 250 10.07 5.24 20.17
C PHE A 250 10.01 6.77 20.06
N TRP A 251 8.95 7.38 20.60
CA TRP A 251 8.65 8.81 20.42
C TRP A 251 9.68 9.74 21.05
N THR A 252 10.20 9.39 22.22
CA THR A 252 11.06 10.26 23.05
C THR A 252 12.49 9.76 23.18
N GLY A 253 12.71 8.44 23.20
CA GLY A 253 14.06 7.84 23.25
C GLY A 253 14.76 7.82 21.88
N PHE A 254 14.00 7.72 20.79
CA PHE A 254 14.55 7.69 19.43
C PHE A 254 14.12 8.90 18.58
N TYR A 255 12.82 9.04 18.31
CA TYR A 255 12.30 9.95 17.29
C TYR A 255 12.58 11.42 17.61
N THR A 256 12.25 11.86 18.83
CA THR A 256 12.50 13.25 19.25
C THR A 256 14.01 13.58 19.22
N GLU A 257 14.87 12.70 19.73
CA GLU A 257 16.32 12.92 19.68
C GLU A 257 16.86 12.92 18.23
N LEU A 258 16.36 12.08 17.33
CA LEU A 258 16.72 12.15 15.90
C LEU A 258 16.24 13.46 15.24
N LEU A 259 15.06 13.97 15.59
CA LEU A 259 14.58 15.27 15.12
C LEU A 259 15.45 16.41 15.64
N ASP A 260 15.75 16.42 16.94
CA ASP A 260 16.60 17.45 17.54
C ASP A 260 18.03 17.37 17.01
N ARG A 261 18.55 16.17 16.75
CA ARG A 261 19.81 16.00 16.02
C ARG A 261 19.79 16.62 14.63
N SER A 262 18.71 16.37 13.88
CA SER A 262 18.54 16.97 12.55
C SER A 262 18.40 18.50 12.58
N ARG A 263 18.06 19.09 13.74
CA ARG A 263 18.04 20.56 13.95
C ARG A 263 19.41 21.10 14.36
N ARG A 264 20.16 20.35 15.19
CA ARG A 264 21.53 20.70 15.64
C ARG A 264 22.60 20.49 14.56
N GLY A 265 22.37 19.58 13.63
CA GLY A 265 23.30 19.22 12.54
C GLY A 265 24.25 18.05 12.88
N ASP A 266 24.08 17.41 14.03
CA ASP A 266 24.85 16.25 14.51
C ASP A 266 24.23 14.89 14.07
N SER A 267 23.12 14.90 13.33
CA SER A 267 22.43 13.71 12.77
C SER A 267 23.20 12.92 11.69
N GLY A 268 24.51 13.17 11.52
CA GLY A 268 25.33 12.55 10.47
C GLY A 268 24.91 12.90 9.04
N GLY A 269 24.10 13.96 8.86
CA GLY A 269 23.51 14.35 7.57
C GLY A 269 22.09 13.84 7.34
N ILE A 270 21.55 12.98 8.22
CA ILE A 270 20.16 12.50 8.12
C ILE A 270 19.19 13.67 8.31
N ARG A 271 18.23 13.80 7.38
CA ARG A 271 17.14 14.77 7.44
C ARG A 271 15.80 14.06 7.24
N PRO A 272 14.86 14.14 8.19
CA PRO A 272 13.47 13.74 7.97
C PRO A 272 12.86 14.55 6.83
N VAL A 273 12.19 13.87 5.90
CA VAL A 273 11.59 14.48 4.70
C VAL A 273 10.30 13.74 4.35
N PHE A 274 9.36 14.40 3.68
CA PHE A 274 8.23 13.69 3.09
C PHE A 274 8.62 13.06 1.77
N ILE A 275 8.15 11.83 1.57
CA ILE A 275 8.36 11.08 0.32
C ILE A 275 7.89 11.90 -0.90
N HIS A 276 6.81 12.68 -0.77
CA HIS A 276 6.29 13.50 -1.88
C HIS A 276 7.12 14.76 -2.19
N ASP A 277 7.85 15.30 -1.21
CA ASP A 277 8.78 16.43 -1.38
C ASP A 277 10.12 15.91 -1.93
N TYR A 278 10.65 14.82 -1.36
CA TYR A 278 11.79 14.10 -1.92
C TYR A 278 11.55 13.75 -3.39
N LEU A 279 10.37 13.21 -3.74
CA LEU A 279 9.98 12.90 -5.13
C LEU A 279 9.71 14.12 -6.03
N ALA A 280 9.76 15.34 -5.51
CA ALA A 280 9.74 16.57 -6.31
C ALA A 280 11.16 17.01 -6.71
N GLU A 281 12.15 16.79 -5.83
CA GLU A 281 13.57 17.13 -6.08
C GLU A 281 14.36 15.96 -6.72
N HIS A 282 13.94 14.73 -6.45
CA HIS A 282 14.63 13.50 -6.82
C HIS A 282 13.65 12.53 -7.52
N PRO A 283 13.51 12.63 -8.86
CA PRO A 283 12.63 11.74 -9.63
C PRO A 283 13.12 10.29 -9.60
N PRO A 284 12.23 9.30 -9.83
CA PRO A 284 12.60 7.88 -9.83
C PRO A 284 13.59 7.53 -10.95
N VAL A 285 14.50 6.61 -10.67
CA VAL A 285 15.56 6.18 -11.58
C VAL A 285 15.50 4.67 -11.80
N GLY A 286 15.50 4.25 -13.07
CA GLY A 286 15.48 2.84 -13.45
C GLY A 286 14.12 2.15 -13.28
N GLU A 287 14.04 0.91 -13.78
CA GLU A 287 12.84 0.07 -13.70
C GLU A 287 13.07 -1.15 -12.80
N VAL A 288 12.07 -1.47 -11.99
CA VAL A 288 12.02 -2.64 -11.11
C VAL A 288 10.79 -3.49 -11.42
N ARG A 289 10.95 -4.81 -11.33
CA ARG A 289 9.87 -5.78 -11.28
C ARG A 289 9.52 -6.02 -9.81
N ILE A 290 8.25 -5.85 -9.46
CA ILE A 290 7.75 -6.20 -8.13
C ILE A 290 7.10 -7.58 -8.19
N HIS A 291 7.58 -8.49 -7.34
CA HIS A 291 7.00 -9.81 -7.13
C HIS A 291 5.78 -9.69 -6.20
N ALA A 292 4.82 -10.62 -6.32
CA ALA A 292 3.60 -10.58 -5.52
C ALA A 292 3.87 -11.07 -4.08
N GLY A 293 3.65 -10.21 -3.09
CA GLY A 293 3.86 -10.53 -1.70
C GLY A 293 3.55 -9.39 -0.74
N ALA A 294 3.73 -9.67 0.55
CA ALA A 294 3.55 -8.79 1.69
C ALA A 294 4.88 -8.67 2.49
N TRP A 295 4.95 -7.74 3.45
CA TRP A 295 6.08 -7.64 4.37
C TRP A 295 6.15 -8.81 5.36
N ASN A 296 7.24 -8.90 6.12
CA ASN A 296 7.36 -9.78 7.28
C ASN A 296 6.61 -9.20 8.49
N THR A 297 6.09 -10.07 9.35
CA THR A 297 5.48 -9.70 10.64
C THR A 297 5.95 -10.67 11.72
N GLY A 298 6.82 -10.21 12.61
CA GLY A 298 7.48 -11.06 13.61
C GLY A 298 8.15 -12.30 12.99
N TRP A 299 7.60 -13.48 13.26
CA TRP A 299 8.11 -14.77 12.78
C TRP A 299 7.60 -15.20 11.39
N HIS A 300 6.75 -14.39 10.75
CA HIS A 300 6.06 -14.73 9.51
C HIS A 300 6.65 -14.00 8.29
N ASP A 301 6.80 -14.70 7.17
CA ASP A 301 7.19 -14.11 5.89
C ASP A 301 5.96 -13.90 4.98
N GLY A 302 5.90 -12.73 4.35
CA GLY A 302 4.80 -12.32 3.47
C GLY A 302 4.96 -12.79 2.02
N VAL A 303 6.03 -13.51 1.67
CA VAL A 303 6.20 -14.16 0.36
C VAL A 303 5.00 -15.06 0.05
N GLY A 304 4.44 -14.91 -1.16
CA GLY A 304 3.27 -15.66 -1.62
C GLY A 304 1.97 -15.39 -0.83
N PHE A 305 1.95 -14.41 0.08
CA PHE A 305 0.87 -14.19 1.04
C PHE A 305 0.58 -15.41 1.93
N THR A 306 1.62 -16.19 2.26
CA THR A 306 1.49 -17.47 2.98
C THR A 306 0.78 -17.31 4.33
N GLN A 307 1.00 -16.20 5.04
CA GLN A 307 0.35 -15.91 6.34
C GLN A 307 -1.19 -15.89 6.29
N TRP A 308 -1.79 -15.50 5.16
CA TRP A 308 -3.25 -15.42 4.99
C TRP A 308 -3.81 -16.57 4.13
N THR A 309 -2.96 -17.48 3.63
CA THR A 309 -3.34 -18.53 2.65
C THR A 309 -2.78 -19.93 2.97
N GLY A 310 -2.01 -20.08 4.05
CA GLY A 310 -1.27 -21.31 4.38
C GLY A 310 -2.15 -22.50 4.81
N SER A 311 -3.27 -22.25 5.49
CA SER A 311 -4.19 -23.30 5.95
C SER A 311 -5.30 -23.62 4.93
N SER A 312 -5.87 -24.82 5.00
CA SER A 312 -7.02 -25.23 4.19
C SER A 312 -8.24 -24.36 4.44
N GLU A 313 -8.45 -23.99 5.70
CA GLU A 313 -9.58 -23.22 6.20
C GLU A 313 -9.47 -21.76 5.76
N GLN A 314 -8.26 -21.18 5.80
CA GLN A 314 -7.98 -19.85 5.24
C GLN A 314 -8.32 -19.79 3.75
N ARG A 315 -7.90 -20.80 2.97
CA ARG A 315 -8.20 -20.86 1.52
C ARG A 315 -9.69 -21.07 1.24
N ALA A 316 -10.38 -21.88 2.04
CA ALA A 316 -11.82 -22.08 1.93
C ALA A 316 -12.61 -20.80 2.24
N ALA A 317 -12.27 -20.10 3.33
CA ALA A 317 -12.88 -18.82 3.68
C ALA A 317 -12.60 -17.73 2.63
N LEU A 318 -11.38 -17.67 2.05
CA LEU A 318 -11.09 -16.79 0.93
C LEU A 318 -11.94 -17.12 -0.30
N ALA A 319 -12.09 -18.40 -0.67
CA ALA A 319 -12.99 -18.79 -1.77
C ALA A 319 -14.45 -18.39 -1.50
N ARG A 320 -14.89 -18.49 -0.24
CA ARG A 320 -16.23 -18.07 0.22
C ARG A 320 -16.43 -16.55 0.10
N VAL A 321 -15.40 -15.73 0.36
CA VAL A 321 -15.44 -14.27 0.10
C VAL A 321 -15.72 -13.97 -1.38
N TYR A 322 -15.08 -14.70 -2.32
CA TYR A 322 -15.33 -14.50 -3.76
C TYR A 322 -16.77 -14.84 -4.14
N GLU A 323 -17.27 -16.01 -3.71
CA GLU A 323 -18.64 -16.47 -4.00
C GLU A 323 -19.70 -15.48 -3.48
N VAL A 324 -19.54 -14.97 -2.26
CA VAL A 324 -20.50 -14.05 -1.65
C VAL A 324 -20.37 -12.62 -2.18
N SER A 325 -19.15 -12.16 -2.52
CA SER A 325 -18.94 -10.91 -3.26
C SER A 325 -19.67 -10.94 -4.60
N GLU A 326 -19.48 -12.00 -5.40
CA GLU A 326 -20.11 -12.15 -6.71
C GLU A 326 -21.64 -12.06 -6.62
N ARG A 327 -22.26 -12.80 -5.69
CA ARG A 327 -23.71 -12.74 -5.43
C ARG A 327 -24.19 -11.36 -4.97
N VAL A 328 -23.42 -10.65 -4.14
CA VAL A 328 -23.77 -9.29 -3.69
C VAL A 328 -23.70 -8.29 -4.84
N HIS A 329 -22.68 -8.35 -5.70
CA HIS A 329 -22.59 -7.47 -6.88
C HIS A 329 -23.63 -7.83 -7.96
N GLU A 330 -23.94 -9.11 -8.14
CA GLU A 330 -25.01 -9.57 -9.05
C GLU A 330 -26.39 -9.07 -8.56
N ALA A 331 -26.68 -9.19 -7.27
CA ALA A 331 -27.88 -8.64 -6.65
C ALA A 331 -27.96 -7.11 -6.80
N ARG A 332 -26.86 -6.38 -6.56
CA ARG A 332 -26.77 -4.92 -6.78
C ARG A 332 -27.07 -4.56 -8.23
N TRP A 333 -26.54 -5.33 -9.18
CA TRP A 333 -26.75 -5.12 -10.62
C TRP A 333 -28.21 -5.35 -11.03
N ARG A 334 -28.83 -6.47 -10.64
CA ARG A 334 -30.26 -6.74 -10.91
C ARG A 334 -31.20 -5.70 -10.26
N ALA A 335 -30.81 -5.10 -9.14
CA ALA A 335 -31.61 -4.10 -8.42
C ALA A 335 -31.27 -2.63 -8.79
N ASP A 336 -30.46 -2.37 -9.82
CA ASP A 336 -29.94 -1.04 -10.20
C ASP A 336 -29.40 -0.22 -9.01
N GLY A 337 -28.77 -0.92 -8.04
CA GLY A 337 -28.24 -0.35 -6.80
C GLY A 337 -29.27 0.23 -5.82
N ALA A 338 -30.57 0.17 -6.11
CA ALA A 338 -31.61 0.97 -5.44
C ALA A 338 -32.01 0.48 -4.03
N ARG A 339 -31.59 -0.72 -3.61
CA ARG A 339 -32.01 -1.34 -2.34
C ARG A 339 -30.95 -1.14 -1.22
N PRO A 340 -31.29 -0.50 -0.09
CA PRO A 340 -30.33 -0.19 0.98
C PRO A 340 -29.74 -1.44 1.67
N GLU A 341 -30.48 -2.56 1.66
CA GLU A 341 -30.03 -3.85 2.18
C GLU A 341 -28.78 -4.35 1.44
N LEU A 342 -28.74 -4.17 0.12
CA LEU A 342 -27.59 -4.56 -0.72
C LEU A 342 -26.36 -3.65 -0.48
N ALA A 343 -26.60 -2.40 -0.08
CA ALA A 343 -25.54 -1.49 0.33
C ALA A 343 -24.96 -1.85 1.72
N GLU A 344 -25.75 -2.46 2.61
CA GLU A 344 -25.30 -3.07 3.88
C GLU A 344 -24.63 -4.43 3.64
N ALA A 345 -25.18 -5.28 2.77
CA ALA A 345 -24.60 -6.58 2.40
C ALA A 345 -23.16 -6.43 1.90
N LEU A 346 -22.92 -5.42 1.05
CA LEU A 346 -21.58 -5.06 0.61
C LEU A 346 -20.69 -4.55 1.76
N ARG A 347 -21.23 -3.77 2.71
CA ARG A 347 -20.44 -3.35 3.90
C ARG A 347 -20.01 -4.55 4.74
N HIS A 348 -20.80 -5.62 4.77
CA HIS A 348 -20.43 -6.89 5.38
C HIS A 348 -19.35 -7.65 4.58
N VAL A 349 -19.50 -7.83 3.26
CA VAL A 349 -18.46 -8.46 2.40
C VAL A 349 -17.11 -7.75 2.56
N LEU A 350 -17.10 -6.42 2.45
CA LEU A 350 -15.89 -5.62 2.61
C LEU A 350 -15.31 -5.69 4.04
N ARG A 351 -16.09 -6.09 5.05
CA ARG A 351 -15.58 -6.34 6.41
C ARG A 351 -15.08 -7.78 6.59
N ALA A 352 -15.69 -8.77 5.94
CA ALA A 352 -15.18 -10.13 5.90
C ALA A 352 -13.75 -10.19 5.32
N GLU A 353 -13.48 -9.38 4.29
CA GLU A 353 -12.18 -9.17 3.64
C GLU A 353 -11.01 -8.71 4.55
N THR A 354 -11.27 -8.30 5.80
CA THR A 354 -10.25 -7.77 6.73
C THR A 354 -9.06 -8.71 6.89
N SER A 355 -7.82 -8.24 6.67
CA SER A 355 -6.61 -9.08 6.74
C SER A 355 -6.51 -9.85 8.07
N CYS A 356 -6.85 -9.20 9.18
CA CYS A 356 -6.82 -9.76 10.53
C CYS A 356 -7.73 -11.00 10.71
N SER A 357 -8.83 -11.13 9.95
CA SER A 357 -9.70 -12.32 9.99
C SER A 357 -8.95 -13.58 9.55
N PHE A 358 -8.01 -13.43 8.61
CA PHE A 358 -7.19 -14.52 8.06
C PHE A 358 -5.83 -14.63 8.76
N PHE A 359 -5.23 -13.51 9.17
CA PHE A 359 -3.89 -13.44 9.78
C PHE A 359 -3.74 -14.34 11.01
N TRP A 360 -4.75 -14.37 11.89
CA TRP A 360 -4.76 -15.20 13.11
C TRP A 360 -5.27 -16.63 12.87
N GLY A 361 -5.39 -17.04 11.59
CA GLY A 361 -5.85 -18.37 11.20
C GLY A 361 -7.22 -18.76 11.75
N SER A 362 -7.41 -20.05 11.99
CA SER A 362 -8.68 -20.65 12.44
C SER A 362 -9.28 -20.00 13.69
N ALA A 363 -8.48 -19.38 14.56
CA ALA A 363 -8.96 -18.66 15.73
C ALA A 363 -9.81 -17.41 15.40
N TRP A 364 -9.63 -16.81 14.21
CA TRP A 364 -10.34 -15.59 13.81
C TRP A 364 -11.19 -15.73 12.53
N LEU A 365 -11.04 -16.81 11.74
CA LEU A 365 -11.82 -17.01 10.50
C LEU A 365 -13.34 -16.90 10.70
N GLY A 366 -13.88 -17.33 11.85
CA GLY A 366 -15.30 -17.14 12.17
C GLY A 366 -15.77 -15.68 12.25
N ARG A 367 -14.86 -14.68 12.20
CA ARG A 367 -15.21 -13.26 12.00
C ARG A 367 -15.59 -12.99 10.53
N CYS A 368 -14.87 -13.59 9.58
CA CYS A 368 -15.19 -13.54 8.15
C CYS A 368 -16.54 -14.21 7.90
N GLU A 369 -16.71 -15.46 8.34
CA GLU A 369 -17.94 -16.22 8.06
C GLU A 369 -19.21 -15.52 8.54
N ARG A 370 -19.25 -14.96 9.76
CA ARG A 370 -20.43 -14.21 10.26
C ARG A 370 -20.78 -12.98 9.44
N ASP A 371 -19.79 -12.33 8.82
CA ASP A 371 -20.05 -11.21 7.92
C ASP A 371 -20.54 -11.70 6.55
N LEU A 372 -20.03 -12.83 6.04
CA LEU A 372 -20.53 -13.44 4.80
C LEU A 372 -21.94 -14.01 4.95
N GLU A 373 -22.25 -14.68 6.07
CA GLU A 373 -23.60 -15.10 6.46
C GLU A 373 -24.56 -13.90 6.46
N ARG A 374 -24.19 -12.83 7.17
CA ARG A 374 -25.03 -11.63 7.27
C ARG A 374 -25.20 -10.90 5.93
N ALA A 375 -24.19 -10.92 5.05
CA ALA A 375 -24.33 -10.40 3.69
C ALA A 375 -25.38 -11.19 2.88
N LEU A 376 -25.40 -12.52 3.01
CA LEU A 376 -26.39 -13.36 2.33
C LEU A 376 -27.81 -13.18 2.89
N GLU A 377 -27.97 -13.04 4.21
CA GLU A 377 -29.26 -12.69 4.82
C GLU A 377 -29.84 -11.40 4.25
N LEU A 378 -28.99 -10.38 4.05
CA LEU A 378 -29.38 -9.09 3.50
C LEU A 378 -29.72 -9.15 2.00
N VAL A 379 -29.02 -9.99 1.22
CA VAL A 379 -29.39 -10.27 -0.18
C VAL A 379 -30.75 -10.99 -0.27
N ALA A 380 -31.00 -11.97 0.60
CA ALA A 380 -32.31 -12.64 0.68
C ALA A 380 -33.42 -11.65 1.12
N THR A 381 -33.16 -10.82 2.12
CA THR A 381 -34.08 -9.76 2.59
C THR A 381 -34.37 -8.73 1.50
N ALA A 382 -33.39 -8.45 0.64
CA ALA A 382 -33.55 -7.56 -0.50
C ALA A 382 -34.51 -8.11 -1.58
N GLY A 383 -34.92 -9.39 -1.54
CA GLY A 383 -35.91 -9.96 -2.45
C GLY A 383 -35.51 -9.87 -3.93
N VAL A 384 -34.23 -10.10 -4.22
CA VAL A 384 -33.70 -10.16 -5.58
C VAL A 384 -33.49 -11.62 -5.96
N GLU A 385 -34.15 -12.07 -7.02
CA GLU A 385 -33.94 -13.42 -7.55
C GLU A 385 -32.51 -13.54 -8.12
N LEU A 386 -31.77 -14.54 -7.63
CA LEU A 386 -30.49 -14.97 -8.19
C LEU A 386 -30.70 -16.26 -9.00
N GLY A 387 -29.89 -16.44 -10.05
CA GLY A 387 -30.01 -17.53 -11.02
C GLY A 387 -29.13 -18.75 -10.73
#